data_AF-A0A959JIR8-F1
#
_entry.id   AF-A0A959JIR8-F1
#
_cell.length_a   1.000
_cell.length_b   1.000
_cell.length_c   1.000
_cell.angle_alpha   90.00
_cell.angle_beta   90.00
_cell.angle_gamma   90.00
#
_symmetry.space_group_name_H-M   'P 1'
#
loop_
_entity.id
_entity.type
_entity.pdbx_description
1 polymer ?
#
loop_
_entity_poly.entity_id
_entity_poly.type
_entity_poly.pdbx_seq_one_letter_code
_entity_poly.pdbx_strand_id
1 'polypeptide(L)'
;MEDLIKKFEAGILPREAWTHAAHLRVALWYNHQSDYVAACQHVREKIIRFNTVVGIINSGESGYHETLTRFWMVLARQFLALHPGKSLNEVIELWEQSASSGKEYPLHYYSRERLFSALARQQWLEPDSRPLEAKWQEMAWMDERPVHHLQLSDVRFGEAFRTCTLDPVLFTHEAHLRLAWIYIRQYGLEEGMDKIRRHLQHFVSMVDEEDKYHETLTVAAIHIVHQFMQRYPVPYFEAFMQVAPVLQQDFRGLVARHYHAQILASETARKQFIKPDLRPFDTLSG
;
A
#
# COMPACT_ATOMS: atom_id res chain seq x y z
N MET A 1 18.98 -23.23 -11.90
CA MET A 1 18.20 -22.25 -11.12
C MET A 1 18.77 -20.85 -11.20
N GLU A 2 20.01 -20.64 -10.78
CA GLU A 2 20.62 -19.29 -10.71
C GLU A 2 20.64 -18.52 -12.04
N ASP A 3 20.92 -19.20 -13.17
CA ASP A 3 20.89 -18.56 -14.50
C ASP A 3 19.50 -18.02 -14.87
N LEU A 4 18.44 -18.75 -14.51
CA LEU A 4 17.05 -18.30 -14.69
C LEU A 4 16.79 -17.02 -13.87
N ILE A 5 17.16 -17.04 -12.59
CA ILE A 5 16.96 -15.89 -11.69
C ILE A 5 17.74 -14.67 -12.18
N LYS A 6 19.03 -14.82 -12.52
CA LYS A 6 19.86 -13.72 -13.02
C LYS A 6 19.28 -13.09 -14.28
N LYS A 7 18.86 -13.91 -15.26
CA LYS A 7 18.26 -13.42 -16.51
C LYS A 7 16.89 -12.76 -16.29
N PHE A 8 16.08 -13.32 -15.39
CA PHE A 8 14.79 -12.75 -15.00
C PHE A 8 14.98 -11.39 -14.32
N GLU A 9 15.86 -11.29 -13.33
CA GLU A 9 16.12 -10.06 -12.58
C GLU A 9 16.71 -8.94 -13.43
N ALA A 10 17.54 -9.29 -14.42
CA ALA A 10 18.11 -8.38 -15.40
C ALA A 10 17.12 -8.00 -16.52
N GLY A 11 15.95 -8.65 -16.61
CA GLY A 11 14.97 -8.40 -17.66
C GLY A 11 15.39 -8.88 -19.05
N ILE A 12 16.34 -9.82 -19.14
CA ILE A 12 16.90 -10.34 -20.40
C ILE A 12 16.50 -11.78 -20.69
N LEU A 13 15.62 -12.36 -19.86
CA LEU A 13 15.11 -13.71 -20.09
C LEU A 13 14.24 -13.73 -21.37
N PRO A 14 14.49 -14.65 -22.33
CA PRO A 14 13.63 -14.78 -23.49
C PRO A 14 12.17 -15.09 -23.10
N ARG A 15 11.21 -14.55 -23.85
CA ARG A 15 9.78 -14.68 -23.53
C ARG A 15 9.34 -16.15 -23.46
N GLU A 16 9.83 -16.98 -24.36
CA GLU A 16 9.57 -18.41 -24.42
C GLU A 16 10.12 -19.18 -23.21
N ALA A 17 11.14 -18.64 -22.54
CA ALA A 17 11.69 -19.23 -21.32
C ALA A 17 10.87 -18.84 -20.06
N TRP A 18 10.00 -17.83 -20.16
CA TRP A 18 9.11 -17.40 -19.08
C TRP A 18 7.85 -18.28 -18.97
N THR A 19 8.07 -19.58 -18.80
CA THR A 19 7.04 -20.63 -18.71
C THR A 19 6.40 -20.70 -17.32
N HIS A 20 5.26 -21.41 -17.19
CA HIS A 20 4.65 -21.68 -15.88
C HIS A 20 5.64 -22.32 -14.89
N ALA A 21 6.43 -23.30 -15.33
CA ALA A 21 7.47 -23.92 -14.51
C ALA A 21 8.52 -22.90 -14.04
N ALA A 22 8.89 -21.93 -14.90
CA ALA A 22 9.80 -20.85 -14.50
C ALA A 22 9.19 -19.96 -13.42
N HIS A 23 7.89 -19.66 -13.47
CA HIS A 23 7.20 -18.90 -12.41
C HIS A 23 7.24 -19.64 -11.06
N LEU A 24 6.97 -20.95 -11.04
CA LEU A 24 7.01 -21.75 -9.81
C LEU A 24 8.42 -21.79 -9.20
N ARG A 25 9.44 -21.95 -10.05
CA ARG A 25 10.86 -21.92 -9.65
C ARG A 25 11.27 -20.57 -9.06
N VAL A 26 10.83 -19.47 -9.67
CA VAL A 26 11.02 -18.11 -9.14
C VAL A 26 10.33 -17.94 -7.79
N ALA A 27 9.08 -18.41 -7.66
CA ALA A 27 8.34 -18.33 -6.40
C ALA A 27 9.04 -19.10 -5.26
N LEU A 28 9.54 -20.31 -5.52
CA LEU A 28 10.34 -21.08 -4.55
C LEU A 28 11.66 -20.38 -4.21
N TRP A 29 12.38 -19.84 -5.21
CA TRP A 29 13.64 -19.14 -5.00
C TRP A 29 13.47 -17.95 -4.05
N TYR A 30 12.56 -17.02 -4.34
CA TYR A 30 12.37 -15.83 -3.50
C TYR A 30 11.87 -16.19 -2.10
N ASN A 31 10.95 -17.16 -1.97
CA ASN A 31 10.51 -17.64 -0.65
C ASN A 31 11.60 -18.36 0.14
N HIS A 32 12.63 -18.91 -0.51
CA HIS A 32 13.75 -19.54 0.18
C HIS A 32 14.78 -18.50 0.66
N GLN A 33 15.02 -17.45 -0.12
CA GLN A 33 16.07 -16.46 0.13
C GLN A 33 15.64 -15.31 1.05
N SER A 34 14.34 -15.09 1.25
CA SER A 34 13.82 -13.91 1.95
C SER A 34 12.64 -14.27 2.85
N ASP A 35 12.27 -13.35 3.73
CA ASP A 35 10.95 -13.40 4.35
C ASP A 35 9.84 -13.28 3.29
N TYR A 36 8.64 -13.75 3.64
CA TYR A 36 7.54 -13.85 2.71
C TYR A 36 7.12 -12.49 2.10
N VAL A 37 7.17 -11.41 2.88
CA VAL A 37 6.73 -10.08 2.42
C VAL A 37 7.71 -9.54 1.40
N ALA A 38 9.01 -9.57 1.71
CA ALA A 38 10.05 -9.16 0.77
C ALA A 38 10.03 -10.01 -0.51
N ALA A 39 9.82 -11.32 -0.38
CA ALA A 39 9.71 -12.23 -1.51
C ALA A 39 8.56 -11.82 -2.47
N CYS A 40 7.36 -11.55 -1.94
CA CYS A 40 6.21 -11.15 -2.75
C CYS A 40 6.41 -9.77 -3.41
N GLN A 41 6.97 -8.80 -2.68
CA GLN A 41 7.29 -7.48 -3.23
C GLN A 41 8.28 -7.57 -4.40
N HIS A 42 9.37 -8.32 -4.24
CA HIS A 42 10.34 -8.52 -5.30
C HIS A 42 9.73 -9.21 -6.53
N VAL A 43 8.99 -10.31 -6.34
CA VAL A 43 8.37 -11.03 -7.45
C VAL A 43 7.38 -10.13 -8.20
N ARG A 44 6.54 -9.35 -7.50
CA ARG A 44 5.63 -8.38 -8.12
C ARG A 44 6.38 -7.37 -8.98
N GLU A 45 7.36 -6.67 -8.40
CA GLU A 45 8.12 -5.64 -9.11
C GLU A 45 8.81 -6.22 -10.36
N LYS A 46 9.46 -7.38 -10.21
CA LYS A 46 10.20 -8.01 -11.30
C LYS A 46 9.30 -8.53 -12.40
N ILE A 47 8.14 -9.13 -12.08
CA ILE A 47 7.18 -9.57 -13.12
C ILE A 47 6.64 -8.36 -13.88
N ILE A 48 6.22 -7.29 -13.18
CA ILE A 48 5.70 -6.08 -13.82
C ILE A 48 6.74 -5.49 -14.77
N ARG A 49 7.98 -5.32 -14.28
CA ARG A 49 9.10 -4.80 -15.08
C ARG A 49 9.42 -5.71 -16.26
N PHE A 50 9.49 -7.02 -16.05
CA PHE A 50 9.76 -7.98 -17.10
C PHE A 50 8.71 -7.90 -18.21
N ASN A 51 7.43 -7.89 -17.85
CA ASN A 51 6.32 -7.72 -18.79
C ASN A 51 6.50 -6.46 -19.63
N THR A 52 6.82 -5.32 -19.01
CA THR A 52 7.07 -4.07 -19.73
C THR A 52 8.25 -4.19 -20.70
N VAL A 53 9.37 -4.81 -20.31
CA VAL A 53 10.55 -4.98 -21.16
C VAL A 53 10.26 -5.85 -22.38
N VAL A 54 9.48 -6.92 -22.22
CA VAL A 54 9.15 -7.86 -23.33
C VAL A 54 7.89 -7.46 -24.11
N GLY A 55 7.36 -6.25 -23.89
CA GLY A 55 6.22 -5.69 -24.64
C GLY A 55 4.84 -6.22 -24.23
N ILE A 56 4.71 -6.83 -23.05
CA ILE A 56 3.44 -7.25 -22.48
C ILE A 56 2.82 -6.07 -21.70
N ILE A 57 1.62 -5.66 -22.10
CA ILE A 57 0.87 -4.60 -21.42
C ILE A 57 0.26 -5.18 -20.13
N ASN A 58 0.59 -4.57 -18.99
CA ASN A 58 -0.07 -4.86 -17.72
C ASN A 58 -1.39 -4.07 -17.66
N SER A 59 -2.52 -4.78 -17.67
CA SER A 59 -3.87 -4.20 -17.63
C SER A 59 -4.81 -5.11 -16.82
N GLY A 60 -6.08 -4.70 -16.69
CA GLY A 60 -7.13 -5.56 -16.14
C GLY A 60 -7.42 -6.82 -16.97
N GLU A 61 -6.82 -6.98 -18.15
CA GLU A 61 -7.07 -8.09 -19.07
C GLU A 61 -5.79 -8.87 -19.44
N SER A 62 -4.61 -8.28 -19.26
CA SER A 62 -3.32 -8.83 -19.71
C SER A 62 -2.16 -8.52 -18.76
N GLY A 63 -1.07 -9.28 -18.88
CA GLY A 63 0.14 -9.10 -18.09
C GLY A 63 -0.02 -9.60 -16.65
N TYR A 64 0.43 -8.77 -15.70
CA TYR A 64 0.50 -9.10 -14.27
C TYR A 64 -0.86 -9.51 -13.70
N HIS A 65 -0.82 -10.41 -12.71
CA HIS A 65 -2.01 -10.92 -12.04
C HIS A 65 -1.74 -11.09 -10.56
N GLU A 66 -2.23 -10.14 -9.77
CA GLU A 66 -1.97 -10.06 -8.33
C GLU A 66 -2.45 -11.31 -7.58
N THR A 67 -3.73 -11.69 -7.75
CA THR A 67 -4.29 -12.86 -7.05
C THR A 67 -3.53 -14.15 -7.37
N LEU A 68 -3.26 -14.45 -8.64
CA LEU A 68 -2.49 -15.64 -9.01
C LEU A 68 -1.06 -15.60 -8.47
N THR A 69 -0.38 -14.44 -8.57
CA THR A 69 0.99 -14.31 -8.08
C THR A 69 1.06 -14.63 -6.59
N ARG A 70 0.21 -14.02 -5.77
CA ARG A 70 0.17 -14.29 -4.33
C ARG A 70 -0.24 -15.72 -4.00
N PHE A 71 -1.21 -16.28 -4.70
CA PHE A 71 -1.62 -17.68 -4.51
C PHE A 71 -0.44 -18.63 -4.70
N TRP A 72 0.34 -18.44 -5.77
CA TRP A 72 1.54 -19.24 -6.02
C TRP A 72 2.65 -18.98 -4.99
N MET A 73 2.81 -17.74 -4.51
CA MET A 73 3.76 -17.43 -3.44
C MET A 73 3.40 -18.12 -2.12
N VAL A 74 2.10 -18.16 -1.76
CA VAL A 74 1.62 -18.90 -0.58
C VAL A 74 1.86 -20.40 -0.74
N LEU A 75 1.52 -20.99 -1.89
CA LEU A 75 1.76 -22.41 -2.13
C LEU A 75 3.25 -22.76 -2.11
N ALA A 76 4.10 -21.91 -2.69
CA ALA A 76 5.56 -22.10 -2.64
C ALA A 76 6.06 -22.11 -1.18
N ARG A 77 5.59 -21.17 -0.35
CA ARG A 77 5.94 -21.10 1.07
C ARG A 77 5.43 -22.30 1.86
N GLN A 78 4.19 -22.73 1.62
CA GLN A 78 3.62 -23.94 2.19
C GLN A 78 4.44 -25.17 1.80
N PHE A 79 4.81 -25.30 0.53
CA PHE A 79 5.55 -26.44 0.03
C PHE A 79 6.97 -26.52 0.60
N LEU A 80 7.66 -25.38 0.76
CA LEU A 80 8.94 -25.30 1.50
C LEU A 80 8.78 -25.75 2.95
N ALA A 81 7.72 -25.29 3.64
CA ALA A 81 7.48 -25.62 5.04
C ALA A 81 7.15 -27.10 5.28
N LEU A 82 6.56 -27.79 4.30
CA LEU A 82 6.29 -29.23 4.34
C LEU A 82 7.56 -30.09 4.16
N HIS A 83 8.67 -29.50 3.74
CA HIS A 83 9.90 -30.21 3.40
C HIS A 83 11.13 -29.67 4.17
N PRO A 84 11.08 -29.64 5.52
CA PRO A 84 12.20 -29.17 6.30
C PRO A 84 13.45 -30.02 6.03
N GLY A 85 14.61 -29.39 5.90
CA GLY A 85 15.90 -30.06 5.71
C GLY A 85 16.23 -30.48 4.27
N LYS A 86 15.31 -30.35 3.31
CA LYS A 86 15.61 -30.54 1.89
C LYS A 86 16.25 -29.28 1.29
N SER A 87 17.18 -29.47 0.36
CA SER A 87 17.72 -28.39 -0.45
C SER A 87 16.65 -27.82 -1.38
N LEU A 88 16.83 -26.58 -1.84
CA LEU A 88 15.88 -25.94 -2.74
C LEU A 88 15.65 -26.77 -4.02
N ASN A 89 16.71 -27.36 -4.60
CA ASN A 89 16.60 -28.19 -5.81
C ASN A 89 15.72 -29.42 -5.58
N GLU A 90 15.89 -30.11 -4.46
CA GLU A 90 15.02 -31.24 -4.10
C GLU A 90 13.56 -30.81 -3.94
N VAL A 91 13.31 -29.65 -3.32
CA VAL A 91 11.96 -29.11 -3.17
C VAL A 91 11.34 -28.77 -4.54
N ILE A 92 12.11 -28.21 -5.47
CA ILE A 92 11.64 -27.93 -6.84
C ILE A 92 11.25 -29.21 -7.55
N GLU A 93 12.12 -30.22 -7.54
CA GLU A 93 11.85 -31.52 -8.18
C GLU A 93 10.59 -32.18 -7.63
N LEU A 94 10.41 -32.12 -6.30
CA LEU A 94 9.21 -32.63 -5.64
C LEU A 94 7.96 -31.83 -6.00
N TRP A 95 8.05 -30.50 -6.07
CA TRP A 95 6.89 -29.68 -6.39
C TRP A 95 6.45 -29.91 -7.83
N GLU A 96 7.39 -29.94 -8.78
CA GLU A 96 7.12 -30.18 -10.20
C GLU A 96 6.38 -31.49 -10.44
N GLN A 97 6.68 -32.53 -9.67
CA GLN A 97 6.02 -33.85 -9.75
C GLN A 97 4.68 -33.92 -8.99
N SER A 98 4.36 -32.92 -8.18
CA SER A 98 3.14 -32.90 -7.38
C SER A 98 1.93 -32.41 -8.19
N ALA A 99 0.72 -32.78 -7.76
CA ALA A 99 -0.52 -32.26 -8.36
C ALA A 99 -0.66 -30.74 -8.23
N SER A 100 -0.01 -30.12 -7.23
CA SER A 100 -0.12 -28.68 -6.97
C SER A 100 0.77 -27.81 -7.86
N SER A 101 1.56 -28.38 -8.78
CA SER A 101 2.31 -27.61 -9.79
C SER A 101 1.48 -27.26 -11.03
N GLY A 102 0.31 -27.87 -11.22
CA GLY A 102 -0.51 -27.69 -12.42
C GLY A 102 -1.05 -26.27 -12.57
N LYS A 103 -1.00 -25.69 -13.78
CA LYS A 103 -1.51 -24.32 -14.07
C LYS A 103 -2.98 -24.08 -13.69
N GLU A 104 -3.79 -25.13 -13.69
CA GLU A 104 -5.22 -25.07 -13.33
C GLU A 104 -5.46 -25.33 -11.83
N TYR A 105 -4.42 -25.64 -11.04
CA TYR A 105 -4.55 -25.91 -9.61
C TYR A 105 -5.28 -24.81 -8.81
N PRO A 106 -5.11 -23.50 -9.11
CA PRO A 106 -5.90 -22.45 -8.46
C PRO A 106 -7.42 -22.63 -8.58
N LEU A 107 -7.92 -23.32 -9.62
CA LEU A 107 -9.35 -23.55 -9.81
C LEU A 107 -9.97 -24.57 -8.82
N HIS A 108 -9.16 -25.23 -8.00
CA HIS A 108 -9.67 -25.96 -6.84
C HIS A 108 -10.11 -25.04 -5.69
N TYR A 109 -9.64 -23.79 -5.71
CA TYR A 109 -9.86 -22.78 -4.67
C TYR A 109 -10.76 -21.64 -5.16
N TYR A 110 -10.67 -21.32 -6.46
CA TYR A 110 -11.40 -20.20 -7.06
C TYR A 110 -12.39 -20.65 -8.13
N SER A 111 -13.53 -19.95 -8.19
CA SER A 111 -14.38 -19.93 -9.37
C SER A 111 -13.64 -19.27 -10.54
N ARG A 112 -13.95 -19.67 -11.77
CA ARG A 112 -13.38 -19.03 -12.97
C ARG A 112 -13.75 -17.55 -13.05
N GLU A 113 -14.99 -17.20 -12.67
CA GLU A 113 -15.50 -15.84 -12.67
C GLU A 113 -14.66 -14.92 -11.79
N ARG A 114 -14.38 -15.35 -10.55
CA ARG A 114 -13.55 -14.57 -9.63
C ARG A 114 -12.10 -14.52 -10.07
N LEU A 115 -11.50 -15.68 -10.36
CA LEU A 115 -10.06 -15.77 -10.64
C LEU A 115 -9.65 -14.96 -11.86
N PHE A 116 -10.46 -14.97 -12.92
CA PHE A 116 -10.13 -14.29 -14.17
C PHE A 116 -10.76 -12.89 -14.29
N SER A 117 -11.27 -12.33 -13.19
CA SER A 117 -11.78 -10.97 -13.16
C SER A 117 -10.65 -9.92 -13.23
N ALA A 118 -10.96 -8.73 -13.75
CA ALA A 118 -10.03 -7.61 -13.74
C ALA A 118 -9.62 -7.22 -12.31
N LEU A 119 -10.52 -7.40 -11.34
CA LEU A 119 -10.26 -7.11 -9.93
C LEU A 119 -9.21 -8.08 -9.35
N ALA A 120 -9.29 -9.38 -9.66
CA ALA A 120 -8.30 -10.37 -9.22
C ALA A 120 -6.90 -10.14 -9.82
N ARG A 121 -6.81 -9.47 -10.98
CA ARG A 121 -5.54 -9.03 -11.54
C ARG A 121 -4.94 -7.84 -10.80
N GLN A 122 -5.77 -6.93 -10.32
CA GLN A 122 -5.36 -5.69 -9.67
C GLN A 122 -5.05 -5.84 -8.17
N GLN A 123 -5.76 -6.73 -7.48
CA GLN A 123 -5.61 -6.96 -6.05
C GLN A 123 -5.74 -8.44 -5.69
N TRP A 124 -5.34 -8.80 -4.48
CA TRP A 124 -5.63 -10.12 -3.91
C TRP A 124 -7.11 -10.24 -3.60
N LEU A 125 -7.72 -11.32 -4.10
CA LEU A 125 -9.03 -11.77 -3.68
C LEU A 125 -8.88 -13.12 -3.00
N GLU A 126 -9.55 -13.32 -1.87
CA GLU A 126 -9.58 -14.63 -1.23
C GLU A 126 -10.27 -15.67 -2.11
N PRO A 127 -9.91 -16.96 -1.99
CA PRO A 127 -10.65 -18.06 -2.61
C PRO A 127 -12.14 -18.06 -2.27
N ASP A 128 -13.00 -18.32 -3.27
CA ASP A 128 -14.46 -18.37 -3.10
C ASP A 128 -15.05 -19.78 -3.20
N SER A 129 -14.33 -20.76 -3.75
CA SER A 129 -14.80 -22.15 -3.86
C SER A 129 -14.31 -23.02 -2.69
N ARG A 130 -13.05 -22.84 -2.28
CA ARG A 130 -12.48 -23.53 -1.13
C ARG A 130 -11.46 -22.62 -0.44
N PRO A 131 -11.53 -22.41 0.88
CA PRO A 131 -10.56 -21.58 1.58
C PRO A 131 -9.17 -22.26 1.64
N LEU A 132 -8.13 -21.42 1.76
CA LEU A 132 -6.80 -21.88 2.19
C LEU A 132 -6.84 -22.26 3.69
N GLU A 133 -5.85 -22.99 4.19
CA GLU A 133 -5.72 -23.16 5.65
C GLU A 133 -5.48 -21.79 6.31
N ALA A 134 -6.05 -21.56 7.50
CA ALA A 134 -6.09 -20.24 8.14
C ALA A 134 -4.73 -19.52 8.19
N LYS A 135 -3.66 -20.21 8.61
CA LYS A 135 -2.30 -19.63 8.68
C LYS A 135 -1.77 -19.17 7.32
N TRP A 136 -2.15 -19.86 6.24
CA TRP A 136 -1.71 -19.53 4.88
C TRP A 136 -2.59 -18.45 4.26
N GLN A 137 -3.87 -18.41 4.64
CA GLN A 137 -4.77 -17.32 4.29
C GLN A 137 -4.30 -16.01 4.92
N GLU A 138 -3.98 -16.00 6.21
CA GLU A 138 -3.38 -14.84 6.90
C GLU A 138 -2.07 -14.42 6.23
N MET A 139 -1.20 -15.38 5.89
CA MET A 139 0.04 -15.09 5.19
C MET A 139 -0.19 -14.47 3.81
N ALA A 140 -1.20 -14.94 3.07
CA ALA A 140 -1.57 -14.36 1.79
C ALA A 140 -1.83 -12.86 1.92
N TRP A 141 -2.37 -12.39 3.05
CA TRP A 141 -2.58 -10.99 3.35
C TRP A 141 -1.31 -10.25 3.82
N MET A 142 -0.27 -10.92 4.30
CA MET A 142 0.92 -10.27 4.90
C MET A 142 1.79 -9.46 3.92
N ASP A 143 1.80 -9.81 2.62
CA ASP A 143 2.47 -9.02 1.56
C ASP A 143 1.87 -7.60 1.40
N GLU A 144 0.75 -7.33 2.06
CA GLU A 144 0.18 -6.00 2.15
C GLU A 144 0.70 -5.16 3.30
N ARG A 145 1.67 -5.58 4.14
CA ARG A 145 2.25 -4.65 5.12
C ARG A 145 2.96 -3.54 4.35
N PRO A 146 2.31 -2.37 4.18
CA PRO A 146 2.89 -1.29 3.42
C PRO A 146 4.12 -0.85 4.23
N VAL A 147 5.22 -0.54 3.55
CA VAL A 147 6.35 0.15 4.17
C VAL A 147 6.24 1.65 3.96
N HIS A 148 5.38 2.06 3.02
CA HIS A 148 5.02 3.45 2.76
C HIS A 148 3.50 3.57 2.51
N HIS A 149 2.87 4.65 3.00
CA HIS A 149 1.41 4.83 2.86
C HIS A 149 0.96 4.86 1.39
N LEU A 150 1.79 5.37 0.47
CA LEU A 150 1.47 5.43 -0.97
C LEU A 150 1.28 4.06 -1.63
N GLN A 151 1.73 2.97 -0.99
CA GLN A 151 1.46 1.61 -1.48
C GLN A 151 0.00 1.17 -1.26
N LEU A 152 -0.75 1.88 -0.41
CA LEU A 152 -2.19 1.72 -0.26
C LEU A 152 -2.92 2.66 -1.23
N SER A 153 -4.00 2.19 -1.87
CA SER A 153 -4.93 3.08 -2.56
C SER A 153 -5.60 4.05 -1.58
N ASP A 154 -6.12 5.18 -2.06
CA ASP A 154 -6.78 6.18 -1.20
C ASP A 154 -7.93 5.58 -0.38
N VAL A 155 -8.73 4.71 -1.01
CA VAL A 155 -9.83 3.98 -0.36
C VAL A 155 -9.30 3.10 0.77
N ARG A 156 -8.26 2.31 0.50
CA ARG A 156 -7.67 1.40 1.51
C ARG A 156 -6.99 2.15 2.64
N PHE A 157 -6.24 3.22 2.32
CA PHE A 157 -5.59 4.06 3.31
C PHE A 157 -6.62 4.75 4.23
N GLY A 158 -7.66 5.35 3.64
CA GLY A 158 -8.73 6.00 4.40
C GLY A 158 -9.52 5.03 5.28
N GLU A 159 -9.81 3.83 4.78
CA GLU A 159 -10.51 2.79 5.54
C GLU A 159 -9.66 2.22 6.67
N ALA A 160 -8.38 1.92 6.41
CA ALA A 160 -7.46 1.42 7.42
C ALA A 160 -7.27 2.45 8.56
N PHE A 161 -7.16 3.73 8.21
CA PHE A 161 -7.08 4.80 9.20
C PHE A 161 -8.37 4.90 10.02
N ARG A 162 -9.53 4.93 9.35
CA ARG A 162 -10.85 5.04 10.00
C ARG A 162 -11.16 3.90 10.96
N THR A 163 -10.70 2.69 10.64
CA THR A 163 -10.93 1.48 11.44
C THR A 163 -9.80 1.18 12.43
N CYS A 164 -8.81 2.08 12.56
CA CYS A 164 -7.63 1.89 13.41
C CYS A 164 -6.85 0.59 13.12
N THR A 165 -6.81 0.18 11.85
CA THR A 165 -6.03 -0.97 11.37
C THR A 165 -4.78 -0.56 10.57
N LEU A 166 -4.58 0.75 10.35
CA LEU A 166 -3.36 1.28 9.75
C LEU A 166 -2.18 1.13 10.72
N ASP A 167 -1.06 0.56 10.24
CA ASP A 167 0.18 0.50 11.01
C ASP A 167 0.67 1.93 11.34
N PRO A 168 0.88 2.29 12.63
CA PRO A 168 1.30 3.63 13.03
C PRO A 168 2.57 4.12 12.33
N VAL A 169 3.47 3.21 11.94
CA VAL A 169 4.71 3.57 11.21
C VAL A 169 4.44 4.24 9.87
N LEU A 170 3.27 3.98 9.27
CA LEU A 170 2.87 4.55 7.99
C LEU A 170 2.22 5.91 8.09
N PHE A 171 1.82 6.32 9.29
CA PHE A 171 1.13 7.57 9.50
C PHE A 171 2.13 8.73 9.70
N THR A 172 3.00 8.92 8.70
CA THR A 172 4.00 9.99 8.62
C THR A 172 3.36 11.36 8.41
N HIS A 173 4.13 12.46 8.52
CA HIS A 173 3.63 13.81 8.17
C HIS A 173 3.01 13.86 6.76
N GLU A 174 3.63 13.22 5.78
CA GLU A 174 3.10 13.14 4.42
C GLU A 174 1.75 12.38 4.38
N ALA A 175 1.62 11.31 5.15
CA ALA A 175 0.37 10.57 5.28
C ALA A 175 -0.76 11.41 5.90
N HIS A 176 -0.44 12.31 6.85
CA HIS A 176 -1.41 13.26 7.39
C HIS A 176 -1.90 14.24 6.32
N LEU A 177 -0.99 14.78 5.50
CA LEU A 177 -1.35 15.65 4.37
C LEU A 177 -2.23 14.91 3.36
N ARG A 178 -1.90 13.64 3.07
CA ARG A 178 -2.70 12.78 2.20
C ARG A 178 -4.10 12.54 2.75
N LEU A 179 -4.22 12.27 4.05
CA LEU A 179 -5.50 12.08 4.71
C LEU A 179 -6.39 13.33 4.55
N ALA A 180 -5.83 14.51 4.80
CA ALA A 180 -6.54 15.78 4.61
C ALA A 180 -7.00 15.95 3.15
N TRP A 181 -6.10 15.72 2.19
CA TRP A 181 -6.41 15.80 0.77
C TRP A 181 -7.56 14.86 0.35
N ILE A 182 -7.53 13.60 0.79
CA ILE A 182 -8.57 12.61 0.49
C ILE A 182 -9.92 13.07 1.05
N TYR A 183 -9.96 13.44 2.34
CA TYR A 183 -11.20 13.77 3.03
C TYR A 183 -11.82 15.07 2.51
N ILE A 184 -11.02 16.08 2.20
CA ILE A 184 -11.49 17.32 1.57
C ILE A 184 -12.11 17.02 0.19
N ARG A 185 -11.48 16.18 -0.63
CA ARG A 185 -12.04 15.82 -1.95
C ARG A 185 -13.34 15.02 -1.85
N GLN A 186 -13.44 14.15 -0.86
CA GLN A 186 -14.58 13.25 -0.71
C GLN A 186 -15.79 13.91 -0.02
N TYR A 187 -15.55 14.79 0.96
CA TYR A 187 -16.59 15.32 1.83
C TYR A 187 -16.68 16.86 1.84
N GLY A 188 -15.75 17.56 1.19
CA GLY A 188 -15.59 19.01 1.31
C GLY A 188 -14.85 19.42 2.59
N LEU A 189 -14.59 20.73 2.73
CA LEU A 189 -13.76 21.27 3.82
C LEU A 189 -14.37 21.03 5.20
N GLU A 190 -15.60 21.47 5.43
CA GLU A 190 -16.24 21.43 6.76
C GLU A 190 -16.45 19.99 7.26
N GLU A 191 -17.13 19.15 6.46
CA GLU A 191 -17.37 17.75 6.85
C GLU A 191 -16.08 16.94 6.88
N GLY A 192 -15.15 17.17 5.93
CA GLY A 192 -13.84 16.53 5.93
C GLY A 192 -13.06 16.84 7.20
N MET A 193 -13.04 18.11 7.62
CA MET A 193 -12.39 18.56 8.84
C MET A 193 -12.94 17.88 10.09
N ASP A 194 -14.26 17.83 10.24
CA ASP A 194 -14.90 17.19 11.40
C ASP A 194 -14.65 15.68 11.45
N LYS A 195 -14.62 15.00 10.30
CA LYS A 195 -14.25 13.58 10.26
C LYS A 195 -12.77 13.36 10.61
N ILE A 196 -11.85 14.18 10.10
CA ILE A 196 -10.41 14.05 10.41
C ILE A 196 -10.19 14.23 11.91
N ARG A 197 -10.74 15.29 12.52
CA ARG A 197 -10.59 15.57 13.97
C ARG A 197 -11.02 14.38 14.82
N ARG A 198 -12.23 13.85 14.56
CA ARG A 198 -12.76 12.68 15.28
C ARG A 198 -11.95 11.40 15.05
N HIS A 199 -11.64 11.08 13.79
CA HIS A 199 -10.93 9.84 13.47
C HIS A 199 -9.48 9.88 13.97
N LEU A 200 -8.81 11.05 13.93
CA LEU A 200 -7.46 11.20 14.43
C LEU A 200 -7.40 11.07 15.95
N GLN A 201 -8.33 11.68 16.69
CA GLN A 201 -8.45 11.48 18.15
C GLN A 201 -8.65 10.01 18.51
N HIS A 202 -9.52 9.30 17.77
CA HIS A 202 -9.73 7.88 17.98
C HIS A 202 -8.47 7.05 17.68
N PHE A 203 -7.80 7.34 16.56
CA PHE A 203 -6.59 6.65 16.13
C PHE A 203 -5.46 6.78 17.15
N VAL A 204 -5.16 8.00 17.64
CA VAL A 204 -4.09 8.20 18.63
C VAL A 204 -4.37 7.54 19.98
N SER A 205 -5.65 7.43 20.37
CA SER A 205 -6.06 6.74 21.61
C SER A 205 -5.88 5.22 21.48
N MET A 206 -6.21 4.64 20.32
CA MET A 206 -6.04 3.21 20.07
C MET A 206 -4.57 2.75 20.06
N VAL A 207 -3.64 3.64 19.70
CA VAL A 207 -2.20 3.34 19.61
C VAL A 207 -1.41 3.83 20.82
N ASP A 208 -2.09 4.30 21.87
CA ASP A 208 -1.51 4.82 23.13
C ASP A 208 -0.55 6.01 22.92
N GLU A 209 -0.86 6.89 21.96
CA GLU A 209 -0.06 8.09 21.62
C GLU A 209 -0.90 9.38 21.64
N GLU A 210 -1.83 9.51 22.60
CA GLU A 210 -2.75 10.65 22.71
C GLU A 210 -2.03 12.01 22.76
N ASP A 211 -0.83 12.04 23.34
CA ASP A 211 0.03 13.23 23.41
C ASP A 211 0.52 13.74 22.04
N LYS A 212 0.33 12.99 20.95
CA LYS A 212 0.64 13.48 19.60
C LYS A 212 -0.47 14.31 18.98
N TYR A 213 -1.69 14.25 19.50
CA TYR A 213 -2.79 15.05 18.96
C TYR A 213 -2.67 16.53 19.36
N HIS A 214 -2.88 17.41 18.39
CA HIS A 214 -2.90 18.86 18.60
C HIS A 214 -4.01 19.50 17.79
N GLU A 215 -5.10 19.86 18.47
CA GLU A 215 -6.34 20.37 17.86
C GLU A 215 -6.12 21.55 16.91
N THR A 216 -5.45 22.62 17.38
CA THR A 216 -5.23 23.81 16.55
C THR A 216 -4.33 23.52 15.34
N LEU A 217 -3.29 22.71 15.50
CA LEU A 217 -2.38 22.38 14.41
C LEU A 217 -3.06 21.49 13.35
N THR A 218 -3.91 20.54 13.78
CA THR A 218 -4.71 19.71 12.89
C THR A 218 -5.65 20.57 12.03
N VAL A 219 -6.41 21.48 12.65
CA VAL A 219 -7.31 22.40 11.93
C VAL A 219 -6.52 23.31 10.98
N ALA A 220 -5.38 23.85 11.43
CA ALA A 220 -4.53 24.68 10.59
C ALA A 220 -4.00 23.91 9.36
N ALA A 221 -3.56 22.66 9.54
CA ALA A 221 -3.09 21.82 8.45
C ALA A 221 -4.17 21.59 7.38
N ILE A 222 -5.40 21.32 7.81
CA ILE A 222 -6.54 21.07 6.91
C ILE A 222 -6.85 22.31 6.08
N HIS A 223 -6.91 23.49 6.69
CA HIS A 223 -7.12 24.75 5.96
C HIS A 223 -5.99 25.07 4.98
N ILE A 224 -4.73 24.88 5.40
CA ILE A 224 -3.57 25.10 4.52
C ILE A 224 -3.62 24.14 3.33
N VAL A 225 -3.85 22.84 3.55
CA VAL A 225 -3.99 21.85 2.47
C VAL A 225 -5.12 22.25 1.51
N HIS A 226 -6.28 22.66 2.03
CA HIS A 226 -7.41 23.12 1.22
C HIS A 226 -7.06 24.31 0.33
N GLN A 227 -6.37 25.34 0.85
CA GLN A 227 -5.91 26.48 0.04
C GLN A 227 -5.01 26.04 -1.13
N PHE A 228 -4.07 25.13 -0.87
CA PHE A 228 -3.19 24.60 -1.91
C PHE A 228 -3.97 23.76 -2.93
N MET A 229 -4.97 22.98 -2.51
CA MET A 229 -5.85 22.24 -3.42
C MET A 229 -6.67 23.16 -4.33
N GLN A 230 -7.13 24.31 -3.82
CA GLN A 230 -7.81 25.32 -4.62
C GLN A 230 -6.86 25.97 -5.64
N ARG A 231 -5.59 26.19 -5.26
CA ARG A 231 -4.57 26.77 -6.14
C ARG A 231 -4.10 25.79 -7.23
N TYR A 232 -4.01 24.50 -6.91
CA TYR A 232 -3.46 23.46 -7.77
C TYR A 232 -4.44 22.27 -7.90
N PRO A 233 -5.41 22.34 -8.81
CA PRO A 233 -6.38 21.26 -9.02
C PRO A 233 -5.73 20.11 -9.83
N VAL A 234 -5.11 19.16 -9.13
CA VAL A 234 -4.45 17.98 -9.71
C VAL A 234 -5.20 16.68 -9.37
N PRO A 235 -5.12 15.67 -10.24
CA PRO A 235 -5.98 14.49 -10.12
C PRO A 235 -5.58 13.47 -9.04
N TYR A 236 -4.32 13.43 -8.60
CA TYR A 236 -3.80 12.47 -7.61
C TYR A 236 -2.78 13.12 -6.66
N PHE A 237 -2.62 12.54 -5.47
CA PHE A 237 -1.87 13.13 -4.36
C PHE A 237 -0.38 13.30 -4.67
N GLU A 238 0.25 12.40 -5.42
CA GLU A 238 1.66 12.49 -5.78
C GLU A 238 1.93 13.71 -6.66
N ALA A 239 1.04 14.01 -7.63
CA ALA A 239 1.12 15.24 -8.40
C ALA A 239 0.91 16.47 -7.51
N PHE A 240 0.06 16.38 -6.49
CA PHE A 240 -0.16 17.47 -5.53
C PHE A 240 1.11 17.79 -4.74
N MET A 241 1.84 16.77 -4.30
CA MET A 241 3.11 16.95 -3.59
C MET A 241 4.23 17.49 -4.50
N GLN A 242 4.18 17.24 -5.81
CA GLN A 242 5.13 17.82 -6.78
C GLN A 242 4.91 19.31 -7.01
N VAL A 243 3.67 19.78 -7.04
CA VAL A 243 3.33 21.20 -7.28
C VAL A 243 3.27 22.02 -5.98
N ALA A 244 3.09 21.36 -4.84
CA ALA A 244 3.07 21.97 -3.50
C ALA A 244 4.12 21.37 -2.54
N PRO A 245 5.41 21.25 -2.93
CA PRO A 245 6.41 20.57 -2.12
C PRO A 245 6.67 21.26 -0.78
N VAL A 246 6.36 22.57 -0.69
CA VAL A 246 6.45 23.37 0.54
C VAL A 246 5.60 22.81 1.69
N LEU A 247 4.51 22.08 1.39
CA LEU A 247 3.68 21.42 2.42
C LEU A 247 4.48 20.36 3.20
N GLN A 248 5.45 19.70 2.56
CA GLN A 248 6.35 18.75 3.20
C GLN A 248 7.63 19.42 3.71
N GLN A 249 8.18 20.35 2.94
CA GLN A 249 9.51 20.91 3.18
C GLN A 249 9.52 22.01 4.24
N ASP A 250 8.48 22.84 4.33
CA ASP A 250 8.41 23.99 5.24
C ASP A 250 6.99 24.19 5.80
N PHE A 251 6.38 23.11 6.30
CA PHE A 251 5.06 23.19 6.91
C PHE A 251 5.02 24.17 8.10
N ARG A 252 6.10 24.23 8.89
CA ARG A 252 6.23 25.15 10.01
C ARG A 252 6.20 26.61 9.55
N GLY A 253 6.90 26.95 8.47
CA GLY A 253 6.86 28.28 7.88
C GLY A 253 5.48 28.65 7.34
N LEU A 254 4.71 27.69 6.83
CA LEU A 254 3.32 27.93 6.43
C LEU A 254 2.43 28.25 7.64
N VAL A 255 2.52 27.45 8.70
CA VAL A 255 1.74 27.65 9.94
C VAL A 255 2.12 28.97 10.63
N ALA A 256 3.40 29.34 10.63
CA ALA A 256 3.91 30.58 11.24
C ALA A 256 3.37 31.87 10.59
N ARG A 257 2.77 31.79 9.39
CA ARG A 257 2.07 32.93 8.76
C ARG A 257 0.73 33.22 9.44
N HIS A 258 0.16 32.22 10.12
CA HIS A 258 -1.17 32.27 10.71
C HIS A 258 -1.12 32.39 12.23
N TYR A 259 -0.07 31.85 12.87
CA TYR A 259 0.04 31.82 14.32
C TYR A 259 1.37 32.33 14.85
N HIS A 260 1.34 33.06 15.96
CA HIS A 260 2.53 33.19 16.79
C HIS A 260 2.87 31.85 17.47
N ALA A 261 4.16 31.55 17.61
CA ALA A 261 4.64 30.31 18.22
C ALA A 261 4.10 30.09 19.65
N GLN A 262 3.90 31.15 20.42
CA GLN A 262 3.36 31.09 21.78
C GLN A 262 1.92 30.54 21.84
N ILE A 263 1.10 30.80 20.82
CA ILE A 263 -0.28 30.30 20.76
C ILE A 263 -0.24 28.79 20.59
N LEU A 264 0.55 28.29 19.64
CA LEU A 264 0.69 26.86 19.36
C LEU A 264 1.39 26.10 20.50
N ALA A 265 2.25 26.75 21.28
CA ALA A 265 2.89 26.13 22.43
C ALA A 265 1.92 25.93 23.63
N SER A 266 0.72 26.51 23.60
CA SER A 266 -0.21 26.45 24.74
C SER A 266 -0.95 25.11 24.83
N GLU A 267 -1.20 24.64 26.05
CA GLU A 267 -2.07 23.47 26.27
C GLU A 267 -3.48 23.68 25.70
N THR A 268 -3.98 24.91 25.77
CA THR A 268 -5.29 25.25 25.21
C THR A 268 -5.33 24.98 23.71
N ALA A 269 -4.29 25.38 22.96
CA ALA A 269 -4.23 25.13 21.52
C ALA A 269 -4.13 23.64 21.17
N ARG A 270 -3.53 22.83 22.05
CA ARG A 270 -3.47 21.37 21.90
C ARG A 270 -4.84 20.71 22.07
N LYS A 271 -5.67 21.20 22.99
CA LYS A 271 -6.97 20.59 23.35
C LYS A 271 -8.17 21.22 22.60
N GLN A 272 -8.06 22.48 22.20
CA GLN A 272 -9.14 23.26 21.60
C GLN A 272 -8.61 24.06 20.42
N PHE A 273 -9.47 24.26 19.42
CA PHE A 273 -9.11 25.05 18.24
C PHE A 273 -9.08 26.53 18.62
N ILE A 274 -7.93 27.15 18.42
CA ILE A 274 -7.75 28.61 18.52
C ILE A 274 -7.63 29.16 17.11
N LYS A 275 -8.42 30.20 16.79
CA LYS A 275 -8.36 30.88 15.49
C LYS A 275 -6.98 31.54 15.27
N PRO A 276 -6.51 31.65 14.02
CA PRO A 276 -5.28 32.36 13.70
C PRO A 276 -5.24 33.78 14.30
N ASP A 277 -4.14 34.13 14.95
CA ASP A 277 -3.93 35.46 15.55
C ASP A 277 -3.12 36.40 14.67
N LEU A 278 -2.40 35.89 13.66
CA LEU A 278 -1.69 36.70 12.67
C LEU A 278 -2.51 36.92 11.41
N ARG A 279 -2.95 35.83 10.76
CA ARG A 279 -3.62 35.91 9.46
C ARG A 279 -4.72 34.86 9.32
N PRO A 280 -5.95 35.21 8.92
CA PRO A 280 -7.02 34.24 8.68
C PRO A 280 -6.75 33.30 7.50
N PHE A 281 -7.31 32.09 7.55
CA PHE A 281 -7.23 31.11 6.45
C PHE A 281 -8.05 31.51 5.22
N ASP A 282 -9.08 32.35 5.34
CA ASP A 282 -9.94 32.69 4.20
C ASP A 282 -9.34 33.76 3.27
N THR A 283 -8.17 34.29 3.62
CA THR A 283 -7.46 35.25 2.78
C THR A 283 -6.61 34.51 1.75
N LEU A 284 -7.21 34.15 0.61
CA LEU A 284 -6.45 33.83 -0.61
C LEU A 284 -5.64 35.08 -0.99
N SER A 285 -4.39 35.21 -0.52
CA SER A 285 -3.48 36.18 -1.14
C SER A 285 -3.09 35.60 -2.49
N GLY A 286 -3.46 36.34 -3.54
CA GLY A 286 -2.97 36.13 -4.90
C GLY A 286 -1.46 36.24 -5.01
#